data_AF-A0A6C0F6Y7-F1
#
_entry.id   AF-A0A6C0F6Y7-F1
#
_cell.length_a   1.000
_cell.length_b   1.000
_cell.length_c   1.000
_cell.angle_alpha   90.00
_cell.angle_beta   90.00
_cell.angle_gamma   90.00
#
_symmetry.space_group_name_H-M   'P 1'
#
loop_
_entity.id
_entity.type
_entity.pdbx_description
1 polymer ?
#
loop_
_entity_poly.entity_id
_entity_poly.type
_entity_poly.pdbx_seq_one_letter_code
_entity_poly.pdbx_strand_id
1 'polypeptide(L)'
;MLCGSCKNKTSNERCPSKALKNLQFCGKHAKSKNPRLWANVNPVAESAVKIQKIWRGWFVRYLLDMAGPGVLKRSLCHNEEDVITSEEKVHPFNYFAFHEDGKVFWFDIKSIFQLSLDKLKPINPYTRQELSLETRKRMKECIYYREVRLLPLFYDPLYLTDSDKVLAMRWMMISQMLEESLFIDINPMFFIALNRTQLWEFTAMLRNSLLLWAKEHKNVHSRRNIYYVWAHSCWRRQTLEAATPKQVCHYLGGCLLKILKDCKQPYEVCFKILSARHSL
;
A
#
# COMPACT_ATOMS: atom_id res chain seq x y z
N MET A 1 4.22 34.99 -16.81
CA MET A 1 3.15 35.10 -15.80
C MET A 1 2.15 36.19 -16.19
N LEU A 2 0.87 36.03 -15.85
CA LEU A 2 -0.16 37.06 -16.02
C LEU A 2 -0.06 38.14 -14.94
N CYS A 3 -0.55 39.34 -15.23
CA CYS A 3 -0.66 40.45 -14.29
C CYS A 3 -1.41 40.04 -13.02
N GLY A 4 -0.93 40.48 -11.85
CA GLY A 4 -1.52 40.18 -10.53
C GLY A 4 -2.70 41.07 -10.13
N SER A 5 -3.06 42.07 -10.94
CA SER A 5 -4.21 42.96 -10.72
C SER A 5 -5.50 42.42 -11.35
N CYS A 6 -6.65 42.84 -10.84
CA CYS A 6 -7.94 42.73 -11.52
C CYS A 6 -7.94 43.49 -12.85
N LYS A 7 -8.85 43.11 -13.76
CA LYS A 7 -9.00 43.75 -15.09
C LYS A 7 -9.26 45.25 -14.99
N ASN A 8 -10.08 45.67 -14.02
CA ASN A 8 -10.37 47.06 -13.69
C ASN A 8 -10.84 47.16 -12.22
N LYS A 9 -11.25 48.35 -11.77
CA LYS A 9 -11.64 48.58 -10.36
C LYS A 9 -12.89 47.78 -9.93
N THR A 10 -13.84 47.55 -10.84
CA THR A 10 -15.13 46.90 -10.53
C THR A 10 -15.13 45.39 -10.81
N SER A 11 -14.31 44.91 -11.74
CA SER A 11 -14.24 43.51 -12.16
C SER A 11 -13.49 42.64 -11.15
N ASN A 12 -14.00 41.42 -10.96
CA ASN A 12 -13.36 40.38 -10.16
C ASN A 12 -12.46 39.46 -11.00
N GLU A 13 -12.39 39.67 -12.32
CA GLU A 13 -11.55 38.87 -13.22
C GLU A 13 -10.09 39.31 -13.17
N ARG A 14 -9.18 38.36 -13.39
CA ARG A 14 -7.75 38.65 -13.49
C ARG A 14 -7.46 39.40 -14.78
N CYS A 15 -6.56 40.38 -14.73
CA CYS A 15 -6.09 41.07 -15.93
C CYS A 15 -5.43 40.06 -16.90
N PRO A 16 -5.87 39.99 -18.17
CA PRO A 16 -5.36 39.02 -19.14
C PRO A 16 -3.97 39.40 -19.69
N SER A 17 -3.50 40.62 -19.43
CA SER A 17 -2.18 41.05 -19.89
C SER A 17 -1.06 40.31 -19.16
N LYS A 18 0.03 40.02 -19.87
CA LYS A 18 1.25 39.49 -19.27
C LYS A 18 1.85 40.52 -18.31
N ALA A 19 2.35 40.04 -17.18
CA ALA A 19 3.16 40.85 -16.30
C ALA A 19 4.49 41.20 -17.00
N LEU A 20 5.05 42.36 -16.68
CA LEU A 20 6.38 42.73 -17.15
C LEU A 20 7.42 41.74 -16.60
N LYS A 21 8.55 41.61 -17.30
CA LYS A 21 9.63 40.67 -16.90
C LYS A 21 10.06 40.98 -15.46
N ASN A 22 10.08 39.95 -14.61
CA ASN A 22 10.42 40.02 -13.19
C ASN A 22 9.53 40.97 -12.34
N LEU A 23 8.34 41.33 -12.83
CA LEU A 23 7.39 42.18 -12.11
C LEU A 23 6.04 41.47 -11.96
N GLN A 24 5.24 41.96 -11.01
CA GLN A 24 3.92 41.40 -10.70
C GLN A 24 2.80 41.93 -11.62
N PHE A 25 2.99 43.10 -12.23
CA PHE A 25 1.95 43.81 -12.99
C PHE A 25 2.33 44.00 -14.47
N CYS A 26 1.31 44.19 -15.32
CA CYS A 26 1.51 44.68 -16.68
C CYS A 26 1.84 46.18 -16.67
N GLY A 27 2.31 46.74 -17.79
CA GLY A 27 2.70 48.15 -17.87
C GLY A 27 1.61 49.16 -17.49
N LYS A 28 0.32 48.83 -17.68
CA LYS A 28 -0.81 49.68 -17.24
C LYS A 28 -0.97 49.66 -15.72
N HIS A 29 -1.00 48.48 -15.12
CA HIS A 29 -1.22 48.34 -13.67
C HIS A 29 0.01 48.70 -12.85
N ALA A 30 1.23 48.58 -13.39
CA ALA A 30 2.45 49.05 -12.75
C ALA A 30 2.49 50.58 -12.57
N LYS A 31 1.80 51.33 -13.45
CA LYS A 31 1.66 52.79 -13.36
C LYS A 31 0.45 53.25 -12.54
N SER A 32 -0.40 52.32 -12.10
CA SER A 32 -1.54 52.65 -11.25
C SER A 32 -1.08 52.90 -9.82
N LYS A 33 -1.57 53.96 -9.17
CA LYS A 33 -1.24 54.22 -7.75
C LYS A 33 -1.67 53.06 -6.84
N ASN A 34 -2.89 52.54 -7.04
CA ASN A 34 -3.50 51.52 -6.17
C ASN A 34 -4.14 50.41 -7.03
N PRO A 35 -3.34 49.50 -7.63
CA PRO A 35 -3.88 48.37 -8.38
C PRO A 35 -4.65 47.42 -7.45
N ARG A 36 -5.91 47.12 -7.81
CA ARG A 36 -6.75 46.16 -7.07
C ARG A 36 -6.21 44.75 -7.31
N LEU A 37 -5.59 44.14 -6.30
CA LEU A 37 -4.98 42.81 -6.43
C LEU A 37 -6.04 41.74 -6.68
N TRP A 38 -5.83 40.92 -7.71
CA TRP A 38 -6.73 39.81 -8.01
C TRP A 38 -6.77 38.76 -6.89
N ALA A 39 -5.63 38.53 -6.22
CA ALA A 39 -5.53 37.57 -5.11
C ALA A 39 -6.38 37.96 -3.89
N ASN A 40 -6.60 39.26 -3.64
CA ASN A 40 -7.44 39.72 -2.54
C ASN A 40 -8.93 39.51 -2.85
N VAL A 41 -9.30 39.60 -4.13
CA VAL A 41 -10.68 39.42 -4.60
C VAL A 41 -11.01 37.95 -4.82
N ASN A 42 -10.02 37.16 -5.20
CA ASN A 42 -10.11 35.72 -5.40
C ASN A 42 -9.05 35.05 -4.52
N PRO A 43 -9.34 34.83 -3.22
CA PRO A 43 -8.39 34.31 -2.25
C PRO A 43 -8.20 32.79 -2.41
N VAL A 44 -7.84 32.35 -3.63
CA VAL A 44 -7.59 30.95 -3.96
C VAL A 44 -6.50 30.36 -3.05
N ALA A 45 -5.52 31.17 -2.65
CA ALA A 45 -4.48 30.77 -1.70
C ALA A 45 -5.06 30.45 -0.31
N GLU A 46 -5.96 31.27 0.22
CA GLU A 46 -6.60 31.01 1.52
C GLU A 46 -7.50 29.78 1.47
N SER A 47 -8.29 29.65 0.39
CA SER A 47 -9.10 28.46 0.15
C SER A 47 -8.24 27.20 0.06
N ALA A 48 -7.11 27.26 -0.65
CA ALA A 48 -6.15 26.17 -0.72
C ALA A 48 -5.57 25.82 0.67
N VAL A 49 -5.21 26.82 1.49
CA VAL A 49 -4.75 26.60 2.87
C VAL A 49 -5.82 25.91 3.73
N LYS A 50 -7.09 26.32 3.60
CA LYS A 50 -8.21 25.66 4.31
C LYS A 50 -8.36 24.20 3.89
N ILE A 51 -8.34 23.90 2.60
CA ILE A 51 -8.40 22.53 2.07
C ILE A 51 -7.22 21.70 2.60
N GLN A 52 -6.00 22.24 2.54
CA GLN A 52 -4.82 21.55 3.05
C GLN A 52 -4.90 21.29 4.56
N LYS A 53 -5.43 22.24 5.35
CA LYS A 53 -5.65 22.06 6.80
C LYS A 53 -6.60 20.92 7.08
N ILE A 54 -7.74 20.87 6.38
CA ILE A 54 -8.73 19.79 6.50
C ILE A 54 -8.10 18.45 6.12
N TRP A 55 -7.39 18.40 4.99
CA TRP A 55 -6.74 17.19 4.51
C TRP A 55 -5.67 16.66 5.47
N ARG A 56 -4.77 17.52 5.95
CA ARG A 56 -3.73 17.14 6.93
C ARG A 56 -4.36 16.60 8.22
N GLY A 57 -5.39 17.26 8.73
CA GLY A 57 -6.10 16.80 9.93
C GLY A 57 -6.81 15.47 9.71
N TRP A 58 -7.51 15.30 8.59
CA TRP A 58 -8.19 14.05 8.24
C TRP A 58 -7.17 12.91 8.12
N PHE A 59 -6.06 13.16 7.43
CA PHE A 59 -5.03 12.16 7.20
C PHE A 59 -4.39 11.66 8.49
N VAL A 60 -4.08 12.56 9.44
CA VAL A 60 -3.57 12.14 10.76
C VAL A 60 -4.61 11.31 11.51
N ARG A 61 -5.88 11.74 11.53
CA ARG A 61 -6.95 10.97 12.20
C ARG A 61 -7.14 9.59 11.58
N TYR A 62 -7.11 9.49 10.25
CA TYR A 62 -7.19 8.23 9.53
C TYR A 62 -6.06 7.27 9.91
N LEU A 63 -4.82 7.76 10.02
CA LEU A 63 -3.70 6.93 10.47
C LEU A 63 -3.85 6.46 11.92
N LEU A 64 -4.31 7.34 12.82
CA LEU A 64 -4.52 6.99 14.22
C LEU A 64 -5.67 5.99 14.40
N ASP A 65 -6.73 6.12 13.61
CA ASP A 65 -7.85 5.19 13.58
C ASP A 65 -7.42 3.80 13.10
N MET A 66 -6.63 3.76 12.01
CA MET A 66 -6.04 2.52 11.49
C MET A 66 -5.09 1.86 12.50
N ALA A 67 -4.31 2.66 13.24
CA ALA A 67 -3.41 2.19 14.29
C ALA A 67 -4.17 1.53 15.45
N GLY A 68 -5.37 2.01 15.77
CA GLY A 68 -6.28 1.35 16.70
C GLY A 68 -6.34 1.91 18.12
N PRO A 69 -7.06 1.22 19.03
CA PRO A 69 -7.33 1.71 20.38
C PRO A 69 -6.05 1.93 21.17
N GLY A 70 -6.06 2.88 22.12
CA GLY A 70 -4.91 3.15 23.00
C GLY A 70 -3.78 3.98 22.37
N VAL A 71 -3.82 4.27 21.06
CA VAL A 71 -2.77 5.03 20.36
C VAL A 71 -2.47 6.40 21.00
N LEU A 72 -3.50 7.09 21.48
CA LEU A 72 -3.38 8.36 22.21
C LEU A 72 -3.59 8.23 23.72
N LYS A 73 -3.95 7.04 24.23
CA LYS A 73 -4.25 6.80 25.65
C LYS A 73 -3.77 5.42 26.07
N ARG A 74 -2.46 5.29 26.29
CA ARG A 74 -1.79 4.01 26.61
C ARG A 74 -2.26 3.35 27.90
N SER A 75 -2.82 4.12 28.83
CA SER A 75 -3.41 3.57 30.05
C SER A 75 -4.60 2.63 29.81
N LEU A 76 -5.11 2.53 28.58
CA LEU A 76 -6.14 1.57 28.18
C LEU A 76 -5.56 0.20 27.79
N CYS A 77 -4.26 0.13 27.53
CA CYS A 77 -3.60 -1.07 27.06
C CYS A 77 -3.27 -2.01 28.22
N HIS A 78 -3.29 -3.31 27.95
CA HIS A 78 -3.02 -4.34 28.94
C HIS A 78 -1.53 -4.67 29.08
N ASN A 79 -0.78 -4.66 27.97
CA ASN A 79 0.67 -4.86 28.01
C ASN A 79 1.40 -3.53 28.19
N GLU A 80 2.51 -3.57 28.93
CA GLU A 80 3.31 -2.39 29.27
C GLU A 80 4.41 -2.10 28.23
N GLU A 81 4.95 -3.15 27.61
CA GLU A 81 6.06 -3.06 26.66
C GLU A 81 5.76 -3.75 25.31
N ASP A 82 6.53 -3.40 24.29
CA ASP A 82 6.55 -4.12 23.01
C ASP A 82 7.36 -5.42 23.10
N VAL A 83 6.85 -6.46 22.44
CA VAL A 83 7.39 -7.82 22.50
C VAL A 83 8.79 -7.99 21.90
N ILE A 84 9.19 -7.15 20.94
CA ILE A 84 10.52 -7.27 20.27
C ILE A 84 11.49 -6.22 20.79
N THR A 85 11.04 -4.97 20.98
CA THR A 85 11.96 -3.89 21.40
C THR A 85 12.08 -3.74 22.91
N SER A 86 11.15 -4.31 23.68
CA SER A 86 11.02 -4.05 25.13
C SER A 86 10.87 -2.56 25.46
N GLU A 87 10.42 -1.75 24.50
CA GLU A 87 10.11 -0.34 24.75
C GLU A 87 8.71 -0.21 25.33
N GLU A 88 8.56 0.61 26.37
CA GLU A 88 7.26 0.92 26.99
C GLU A 88 6.36 1.82 26.11
N LYS A 89 6.96 2.48 25.12
CA LYS A 89 6.29 3.49 24.28
C LYS A 89 6.83 3.46 22.87
N VAL A 90 5.92 3.66 21.93
CA VAL A 90 6.26 3.81 20.50
C VAL A 90 5.57 5.06 19.94
N HIS A 91 6.19 5.70 18.96
CA HIS A 91 5.59 6.82 18.24
C HIS A 91 4.20 6.43 17.68
N PRO A 92 3.16 7.30 17.75
CA PRO A 92 1.80 6.97 17.27
C PRO A 92 1.71 6.45 15.83
N PHE A 93 2.59 6.88 14.92
CA PHE A 93 2.64 6.39 13.54
C PHE A 93 3.38 5.05 13.34
N ASN A 94 3.98 4.53 14.41
CA ASN A 94 4.55 3.19 14.47
C ASN A 94 3.72 2.28 15.38
N TYR A 95 2.60 2.76 15.92
CA TYR A 95 1.72 1.99 16.81
C TYR A 95 0.77 1.11 16.03
N PHE A 96 0.45 -0.06 16.59
CA PHE A 96 -0.68 -0.89 16.18
C PHE A 96 -1.29 -1.59 17.38
N ALA A 97 -2.61 -1.63 17.47
CA ALA A 97 -3.31 -2.31 18.55
C ALA A 97 -4.67 -2.84 18.13
N PHE A 98 -5.15 -3.84 18.85
CA PHE A 98 -6.45 -4.47 18.65
C PHE A 98 -7.07 -4.89 19.99
N HIS A 99 -8.38 -5.11 19.97
CA HIS A 99 -9.10 -5.68 21.10
C HIS A 99 -9.07 -7.20 21.01
N GLU A 100 -8.86 -7.84 22.15
CA GLU A 100 -8.92 -9.29 22.31
C GLU A 100 -9.38 -9.59 23.74
N ASP A 101 -10.43 -10.41 23.90
CA ASP A 101 -11.00 -10.77 25.20
C ASP A 101 -11.25 -9.58 26.15
N GLY A 102 -11.80 -8.49 25.63
CA GLY A 102 -12.11 -7.28 26.39
C GLY A 102 -10.90 -6.45 26.80
N LYS A 103 -9.70 -6.81 26.36
CA LYS A 103 -8.44 -6.11 26.62
C LYS A 103 -7.89 -5.49 25.34
N VAL A 104 -7.06 -4.47 25.47
CA VAL A 104 -6.34 -3.84 24.35
C VAL A 104 -4.88 -4.26 24.40
N PHE A 105 -4.38 -4.88 23.35
CA PHE A 105 -2.96 -5.20 23.19
C PHE A 105 -2.33 -4.30 22.15
N TRP A 106 -1.15 -3.78 22.45
CA TRP A 106 -0.43 -2.87 21.57
C TRP A 106 0.96 -3.37 21.22
N PHE A 107 1.43 -2.94 20.05
CA PHE A 107 2.72 -3.28 19.48
C PHE A 107 3.29 -2.09 18.71
N ASP A 108 4.60 -2.07 18.52
CA ASP A 108 5.14 -1.43 17.34
C ASP A 108 4.71 -2.25 16.10
N ILE A 109 4.23 -1.57 15.07
CA ILE A 109 3.74 -2.18 13.83
C ILE A 109 4.79 -3.07 13.17
N LYS A 110 6.09 -2.74 13.29
CA LYS A 110 7.19 -3.56 12.77
C LYS A 110 7.30 -4.87 13.54
N SER A 111 7.12 -4.83 14.87
CA SER A 111 7.19 -6.01 15.74
C SER A 111 6.08 -7.01 15.40
N ILE A 112 4.83 -6.57 15.43
CA ILE A 112 3.70 -7.46 15.14
C ILE A 112 3.71 -7.95 13.69
N PHE A 113 4.15 -7.11 12.74
CA PHE A 113 4.30 -7.54 11.36
C PHE A 113 5.37 -8.61 11.20
N GLN A 114 6.55 -8.43 11.80
CA GLN A 114 7.61 -9.44 11.74
C GLN A 114 7.14 -10.78 12.29
N LEU A 115 6.50 -10.79 13.47
CA LEU A 115 5.94 -12.01 14.07
C LEU A 115 4.81 -12.62 13.24
N SER A 116 4.05 -11.80 12.51
CA SER A 116 2.98 -12.28 11.65
C SER A 116 3.50 -13.12 10.47
N LEU A 117 4.77 -12.97 10.08
CA LEU A 117 5.35 -13.68 8.93
C LEU A 117 5.69 -15.14 9.24
N ASP A 118 5.69 -15.55 10.51
CA ASP A 118 6.06 -16.91 10.90
C ASP A 118 4.90 -17.91 10.75
N LYS A 119 3.66 -17.42 10.65
CA LYS A 119 2.45 -18.27 10.65
C LYS A 119 1.45 -17.86 9.58
N LEU A 120 0.77 -18.86 9.01
CA LEU A 120 -0.35 -18.64 8.09
C LEU A 120 -1.51 -17.89 8.77
N LYS A 121 -1.75 -18.21 10.05
CA LYS A 121 -2.68 -17.50 10.91
C LYS A 121 -1.87 -16.81 12.01
N PRO A 122 -1.50 -15.54 11.81
CA PRO A 122 -0.82 -14.75 12.82
C PRO A 122 -1.52 -14.82 14.17
N ILE A 123 -0.74 -14.86 15.24
CA ILE A 123 -1.25 -14.91 16.61
C ILE A 123 -0.83 -13.68 17.40
N ASN A 124 -1.58 -13.35 18.44
CA ASN A 124 -1.12 -12.43 19.47
C ASN A 124 0.00 -13.13 20.26
N PRO A 125 1.21 -12.56 20.38
CA PRO A 125 2.32 -13.19 21.11
C PRO A 125 2.06 -13.34 22.61
N TYR A 126 1.18 -12.51 23.20
CA TYR A 126 0.87 -12.57 24.64
C TYR A 126 -0.13 -13.67 25.00
N THR A 127 -1.17 -13.86 24.18
CA THR A 127 -2.27 -14.80 24.46
C THR A 127 -2.23 -16.06 23.62
N ARG A 128 -1.45 -16.04 22.53
CA ARG A 128 -1.35 -17.08 21.49
C ARG A 128 -2.65 -17.32 20.71
N GLN A 129 -3.65 -16.45 20.86
CA GLN A 129 -4.88 -16.51 20.08
C GLN A 129 -4.64 -16.02 18.65
N GLU A 130 -5.38 -16.58 17.70
CA GLU A 130 -5.33 -16.16 16.29
C GLU A 130 -5.90 -14.74 16.13
N LEU A 131 -5.19 -13.90 15.39
CA LEU A 131 -5.66 -12.56 15.09
C LEU A 131 -6.92 -12.63 14.21
N SER A 132 -7.93 -11.82 14.56
CA SER A 132 -9.15 -11.72 13.77
C SER A 132 -8.85 -11.29 12.32
N LEU A 133 -9.68 -11.72 11.36
CA LEU A 133 -9.53 -11.36 9.95
C LEU A 133 -9.49 -9.84 9.75
N GLU A 134 -10.30 -9.10 10.50
CA GLU A 134 -10.31 -7.63 10.50
C GLU A 134 -8.97 -7.05 10.96
N THR A 135 -8.41 -7.56 12.06
CA THR A 135 -7.12 -7.14 12.59
C THR A 135 -6.00 -7.40 11.57
N ARG A 136 -6.00 -8.58 10.95
CA ARG A 136 -5.00 -8.96 9.93
C ARG A 136 -5.06 -8.07 8.69
N LYS A 137 -6.27 -7.79 8.18
CA LYS A 137 -6.47 -6.88 7.04
C LYS A 137 -6.01 -5.47 7.38
N ARG A 138 -6.39 -4.94 8.54
CA ARG A 138 -5.99 -3.59 8.99
C ARG A 138 -4.47 -3.48 9.20
N MET A 139 -3.83 -4.50 9.77
CA MET A 139 -2.38 -4.55 9.88
C MET A 139 -1.71 -4.47 8.50
N LYS A 140 -2.22 -5.21 7.51
CA LYS A 140 -1.70 -5.15 6.13
C LYS A 140 -1.92 -3.79 5.48
N GLU A 141 -3.01 -3.08 5.77
CA GLU A 141 -3.21 -1.69 5.33
C GLU A 141 -2.15 -0.76 5.92
N CYS A 142 -1.81 -0.89 7.22
CA CYS A 142 -0.71 -0.15 7.83
C CYS A 142 0.62 -0.44 7.12
N ILE A 143 0.91 -1.71 6.83
CA ILE A 143 2.15 -2.12 6.15
C ILE A 143 2.21 -1.60 4.71
N TYR A 144 1.10 -1.67 3.97
CA TYR A 144 1.04 -1.11 2.63
C TYR A 144 1.27 0.40 2.62
N TYR A 145 0.69 1.12 3.58
CA TYR A 145 0.96 2.55 3.77
C TYR A 145 2.46 2.83 3.94
N ARG A 146 3.14 2.05 4.79
CA ARG A 146 4.58 2.18 5.04
C ARG A 146 5.40 1.89 3.79
N GLU A 147 5.09 0.83 3.06
CA GLU A 147 5.76 0.47 1.80
C GLU A 147 5.68 1.60 0.76
N VAL A 148 4.50 2.17 0.54
CA VAL A 148 4.28 3.25 -0.45
C VAL A 148 5.02 4.53 -0.06
N ARG A 149 5.36 4.70 1.22
CA ARG A 149 6.10 5.84 1.75
C ARG A 149 7.57 5.55 2.03
N LEU A 150 8.05 4.36 1.65
CA LEU A 150 9.43 3.93 1.88
C LEU A 150 9.83 4.00 3.37
N LEU A 151 8.88 3.74 4.26
CA LEU A 151 9.14 3.67 5.69
C LEU A 151 9.67 2.27 6.05
N PRO A 152 10.55 2.15 7.07
CA PRO A 152 11.05 0.86 7.51
C PRO A 152 9.92 -0.09 7.95
N LEU A 153 9.99 -1.34 7.48
CA LEU A 153 9.09 -2.45 7.85
C LEU A 153 9.68 -3.36 8.93
N PHE A 154 11.01 -3.39 9.04
CA PHE A 154 11.77 -4.21 9.98
C PHE A 154 12.73 -3.32 10.77
N TYR A 155 13.11 -3.77 11.96
CA TYR A 155 14.13 -3.08 12.77
C TYR A 155 15.52 -3.22 12.16
N ASP A 156 15.86 -4.42 11.71
CA ASP A 156 17.12 -4.69 11.03
C ASP A 156 16.94 -4.48 9.51
N PRO A 157 17.65 -3.52 8.89
CA PRO A 157 17.65 -3.36 7.44
C PRO A 157 18.18 -4.60 6.69
N LEU A 158 19.04 -5.39 7.32
CA LEU A 158 19.59 -6.63 6.76
C LEU A 158 18.58 -7.78 6.77
N TYR A 159 17.40 -7.61 7.39
CA TYR A 159 16.32 -8.59 7.32
C TYR A 159 15.96 -8.96 5.88
N LEU A 160 16.14 -8.02 4.94
CA LEU A 160 15.82 -8.17 3.52
C LEU A 160 17.01 -8.59 2.63
N THR A 161 18.21 -8.80 3.17
CA THR A 161 19.38 -9.20 2.35
C THR A 161 19.39 -10.68 2.00
N ASP A 162 18.70 -11.49 2.80
CA ASP A 162 18.57 -12.93 2.56
C ASP A 162 17.46 -13.22 1.54
N SER A 163 17.86 -13.66 0.36
CA SER A 163 16.92 -13.95 -0.74
C SER A 163 15.91 -15.05 -0.42
N ASP A 164 16.26 -16.02 0.42
CA ASP A 164 15.38 -17.12 0.80
C ASP A 164 14.35 -16.66 1.82
N LYS A 165 14.75 -15.83 2.79
CA LYS A 165 13.80 -15.17 3.70
C LYS A 165 12.82 -14.28 2.95
N VAL A 166 13.30 -13.50 1.98
CA VAL A 166 12.42 -12.64 1.15
C VAL A 166 11.44 -13.48 0.34
N LEU A 167 11.90 -14.59 -0.23
CA LEU A 167 11.03 -15.53 -0.95
C LEU A 167 9.94 -16.10 -0.03
N ALA A 168 10.34 -16.65 1.12
CA ALA A 168 9.44 -17.24 2.11
C ALA A 168 8.41 -16.22 2.61
N MET A 169 8.86 -15.01 2.98
CA MET A 169 8.00 -13.90 3.40
C MET A 169 6.94 -13.57 2.35
N ARG A 170 7.33 -13.41 1.07
CA ARG A 170 6.39 -13.05 0.01
C ARG A 170 5.30 -14.10 -0.16
N TRP A 171 5.68 -15.37 -0.19
CA TRP A 171 4.72 -16.46 -0.34
C TRP A 171 3.88 -16.65 0.93
N MET A 172 4.42 -16.42 2.12
CA MET A 172 3.61 -16.39 3.35
C MET A 172 2.55 -15.29 3.27
N MET A 173 2.92 -14.07 2.87
CA MET A 173 1.97 -12.97 2.72
C MET A 173 0.89 -13.29 1.68
N ILE A 174 1.26 -13.89 0.55
CA ILE A 174 0.30 -14.34 -0.48
C ILE A 174 -0.66 -15.37 0.12
N SER A 175 -0.14 -16.40 0.80
CA SER A 175 -0.93 -17.43 1.46
C SER A 175 -1.90 -16.86 2.50
N GLN A 176 -1.46 -15.90 3.31
CA GLN A 176 -2.32 -15.19 4.25
C GLN A 176 -3.43 -14.41 3.54
N MET A 177 -3.14 -13.77 2.40
CA MET A 177 -4.15 -13.05 1.60
C MET A 177 -5.16 -13.99 0.94
N LEU A 178 -4.74 -15.20 0.57
CA LEU A 178 -5.63 -16.27 0.09
C LEU A 178 -6.56 -16.71 1.22
N GLU A 179 -6.04 -16.97 2.42
CA GLU A 179 -6.85 -17.33 3.59
C GLU A 179 -7.85 -16.22 3.97
N GLU A 180 -7.43 -14.96 3.95
CA GLU A 180 -8.30 -13.82 4.20
C GLU A 180 -9.39 -13.59 3.13
N SER A 181 -9.23 -14.26 1.98
CA SER A 181 -10.21 -14.34 0.89
C SER A 181 -11.07 -15.62 0.99
N LEU A 182 -11.07 -16.28 2.16
CA LEU A 182 -11.83 -17.49 2.48
C LEU A 182 -11.31 -18.79 1.85
N PHE A 183 -10.06 -18.81 1.38
CA PHE A 183 -9.42 -20.03 0.88
C PHE A 183 -8.58 -20.68 1.98
N ILE A 184 -9.04 -21.81 2.50
CA ILE A 184 -8.54 -22.39 3.75
C ILE A 184 -7.19 -23.13 3.55
N ASP A 185 -6.32 -23.07 4.56
CA ASP A 185 -5.08 -23.86 4.73
C ASP A 185 -4.08 -23.85 3.55
N ILE A 186 -3.92 -22.68 2.92
CA ILE A 186 -2.96 -22.51 1.82
C ILE A 186 -1.52 -22.33 2.35
N ASN A 187 -0.79 -23.43 2.51
CA ASN A 187 0.61 -23.39 2.93
C ASN A 187 1.50 -22.75 1.84
N PRO A 188 2.39 -21.80 2.16
CA PRO A 188 3.29 -21.17 1.18
C PRO A 188 4.20 -22.17 0.46
N MET A 189 4.52 -23.32 1.08
CA MET A 189 5.27 -24.40 0.45
C MET A 189 4.57 -24.98 -0.79
N PHE A 190 3.25 -24.82 -0.91
CA PHE A 190 2.52 -25.23 -2.12
C PHE A 190 3.03 -24.53 -3.37
N PHE A 191 3.61 -23.34 -3.24
CA PHE A 191 4.15 -22.56 -4.34
C PHE A 191 5.68 -22.63 -4.40
N ILE A 192 6.35 -22.62 -3.24
CA ILE A 192 7.82 -22.64 -3.17
C ILE A 192 8.39 -23.98 -3.65
N ALA A 193 7.72 -25.10 -3.35
CA ALA A 193 8.20 -26.45 -3.66
C ALA A 193 7.92 -26.92 -5.11
N LEU A 194 7.34 -26.07 -5.97
CA LEU A 194 7.05 -26.44 -7.34
C LEU A 194 8.35 -26.74 -8.10
N ASN A 195 8.40 -27.90 -8.73
CA ASN A 195 9.51 -28.22 -9.63
C ASN A 195 9.42 -27.38 -10.93
N ARG A 196 10.42 -27.49 -11.80
CA ARG A 196 10.49 -26.68 -13.03
C ARG A 196 9.26 -26.82 -13.93
N THR A 197 8.77 -28.04 -14.13
CA THR A 197 7.60 -28.31 -14.98
C THR A 197 6.33 -27.76 -14.34
N GLN A 198 6.12 -28.06 -13.06
CA GLN A 198 4.95 -27.59 -12.32
C GLN A 198 4.88 -26.05 -12.24
N LEU A 199 6.02 -25.39 -12.02
CA LEU A 199 6.08 -23.92 -12.00
C LEU A 199 5.75 -23.32 -13.36
N TRP A 200 6.21 -23.94 -14.44
CA TRP A 200 5.90 -23.52 -15.80
C TRP A 200 4.41 -23.67 -16.11
N GLU A 201 3.81 -24.80 -15.76
CA GLU A 201 2.37 -25.06 -15.92
C GLU A 201 1.55 -24.08 -15.09
N PHE A 202 1.89 -23.91 -13.82
CA PHE A 202 1.24 -22.96 -12.90
C PHE A 202 1.22 -21.55 -13.49
N THR A 203 2.38 -21.06 -13.93
CA THR A 203 2.51 -19.72 -14.49
C THR A 203 1.80 -19.57 -15.83
N ALA A 204 1.80 -20.61 -16.68
CA ALA A 204 1.08 -20.62 -17.95
C ALA A 204 -0.43 -20.53 -17.74
N MET A 205 -0.97 -21.32 -16.80
CA MET A 205 -2.40 -21.32 -16.46
C MET A 205 -2.83 -19.99 -15.87
N LEU A 206 -2.11 -19.50 -14.85
CA LEU A 206 -2.37 -18.19 -14.24
C LEU A 206 -2.34 -17.07 -15.29
N ARG A 207 -1.33 -17.06 -16.16
CA ARG A 207 -1.20 -16.10 -17.26
C ARG A 207 -2.43 -16.14 -18.18
N ASN A 208 -2.88 -17.33 -18.57
CA ASN A 208 -4.03 -17.49 -19.45
C ASN A 208 -5.33 -16.99 -18.78
N SER A 209 -5.54 -17.33 -17.51
CA SER A 209 -6.70 -16.84 -16.75
C SER A 209 -6.69 -15.32 -16.57
N LEU A 210 -5.52 -14.72 -16.36
CA LEU A 210 -5.36 -13.27 -16.29
C LEU A 210 -5.56 -12.59 -17.65
N LEU A 211 -5.12 -13.21 -18.75
CA LEU A 211 -5.37 -12.70 -20.10
C LEU A 211 -6.85 -12.63 -20.41
N LEU A 212 -7.60 -13.69 -20.10
CA LEU A 212 -9.05 -13.73 -20.31
C LEU A 212 -9.73 -12.61 -19.51
N TRP A 213 -9.37 -12.47 -18.23
CA TRP A 213 -9.89 -11.43 -17.35
C TRP A 213 -9.55 -10.01 -17.81
N ALA A 214 -8.37 -9.82 -18.40
CA ALA A 214 -7.94 -8.54 -18.97
C ALA A 214 -8.72 -8.18 -20.24
N LYS A 215 -9.05 -9.17 -21.09
CA LYS A 215 -9.84 -8.97 -22.33
C LYS A 215 -11.28 -8.56 -22.08
N GLU A 216 -11.84 -8.81 -20.89
CA GLU A 216 -13.15 -8.30 -20.49
C GLU A 216 -13.18 -6.76 -20.44
N HIS A 217 -12.02 -6.09 -20.35
CA HIS A 217 -11.90 -4.64 -20.29
C HIS A 217 -11.37 -4.07 -21.61
N LYS A 218 -12.05 -3.05 -22.15
CA LYS A 218 -11.66 -2.39 -23.41
C LYS A 218 -10.41 -1.52 -23.31
N ASN A 219 -10.00 -1.12 -22.11
CA ASN A 219 -8.85 -0.22 -21.91
C ASN A 219 -7.54 -1.01 -21.82
N VAL A 220 -6.64 -0.79 -22.78
CA VAL A 220 -5.29 -1.38 -22.84
C VAL A 220 -4.45 -1.03 -21.60
N HIS A 221 -4.68 0.13 -20.99
CA HIS A 221 -4.00 0.60 -19.79
C HIS A 221 -4.71 0.20 -18.48
N SER A 222 -5.69 -0.71 -18.54
CA SER A 222 -6.34 -1.22 -17.34
C SER A 222 -5.36 -1.95 -16.42
N ARG A 223 -5.62 -1.93 -15.10
CA ARG A 223 -4.82 -2.69 -14.12
C ARG A 223 -4.79 -4.19 -14.46
N ARG A 224 -5.90 -4.75 -14.95
CA ARG A 224 -6.00 -6.15 -15.38
C ARG A 224 -5.00 -6.49 -16.50
N ASN A 225 -4.84 -5.60 -17.48
CA ASN A 225 -3.82 -5.75 -18.54
C ASN A 225 -2.40 -5.72 -17.95
N ILE A 226 -2.11 -4.79 -17.02
CA ILE A 226 -0.80 -4.72 -16.35
C ILE A 226 -0.49 -6.03 -15.61
N TYR A 227 -1.48 -6.59 -14.88
CA TYR A 227 -1.31 -7.84 -14.17
C TYR A 227 -1.00 -9.02 -15.10
N TYR A 228 -1.71 -9.11 -16.23
CA TYR A 228 -1.41 -10.08 -17.28
C TYR A 228 0.03 -9.93 -17.80
N VAL A 229 0.47 -8.70 -18.11
CA VAL A 229 1.83 -8.45 -18.62
C VAL A 229 2.90 -8.90 -17.63
N TRP A 230 2.69 -8.69 -16.33
CA TRP A 230 3.61 -9.15 -15.29
C TRP A 230 3.68 -10.67 -15.21
N ALA A 231 2.54 -11.37 -15.22
CA ALA A 231 2.50 -12.83 -15.24
C ALA A 231 3.10 -13.41 -16.54
N HIS A 232 2.80 -12.80 -17.68
CA HIS A 232 3.37 -13.17 -18.98
C HIS A 232 4.90 -13.02 -18.99
N SER A 233 5.42 -11.96 -18.39
CA SER A 233 6.87 -11.76 -18.25
C SER A 233 7.53 -12.87 -17.43
N CYS A 234 6.91 -13.31 -16.33
CA CYS A 234 7.42 -14.44 -15.53
C CYS A 234 7.42 -15.75 -16.31
N TRP A 235 6.38 -16.01 -17.10
CA TRP A 235 6.32 -17.17 -17.99
C TRP A 235 7.37 -17.10 -19.10
N ARG A 236 7.54 -15.93 -19.75
CA ARG A 236 8.52 -15.72 -20.82
C ARG A 236 9.94 -16.00 -20.35
N ARG A 237 10.30 -15.58 -19.12
CA ARG A 237 11.61 -15.83 -18.52
C ARG A 237 11.94 -17.32 -18.37
N GLN A 238 10.94 -18.14 -18.06
CA GLN A 238 11.11 -19.59 -17.98
C GLN A 238 11.36 -20.23 -19.35
N THR A 239 10.62 -19.78 -20.36
CA THR A 239 10.63 -20.37 -21.70
C THR A 239 11.82 -19.90 -22.55
N LEU A 240 12.16 -18.60 -22.48
CA LEU A 240 13.13 -17.98 -23.39
C LEU A 240 14.47 -17.62 -22.74
N GLU A 241 14.50 -17.35 -21.43
CA GLU A 241 15.68 -16.81 -20.74
C GLU A 241 16.39 -17.84 -19.84
N ALA A 242 15.96 -19.11 -19.89
CA ALA A 242 16.50 -20.22 -19.09
C ALA A 242 16.63 -19.93 -17.57
N ALA A 243 15.78 -19.06 -17.03
CA ALA A 243 15.80 -18.69 -15.62
C ALA A 243 15.57 -19.90 -14.70
N THR A 244 16.25 -19.92 -13.55
CA THR A 244 16.10 -21.03 -12.59
C THR A 244 14.72 -21.00 -11.93
N PRO A 245 14.18 -22.14 -11.46
CA PRO A 245 12.89 -22.17 -10.76
C PRO A 245 12.84 -21.20 -9.58
N LYS A 246 13.94 -21.09 -8.81
CA LYS A 246 14.06 -20.16 -7.69
C LYS A 246 13.93 -18.70 -8.11
N GLN A 247 14.63 -18.29 -9.18
CA GLN A 247 14.54 -16.92 -9.71
C GLN A 247 13.11 -16.58 -10.14
N VAL A 248 12.48 -17.49 -10.88
CA VAL A 248 11.11 -17.32 -11.37
C VAL A 248 10.13 -17.25 -10.21
N CYS A 249 10.25 -18.14 -9.23
CA CYS A 249 9.39 -18.16 -8.04
C CYS A 249 9.52 -16.84 -7.24
N HIS A 250 10.72 -16.27 -7.16
CA HIS A 250 10.95 -14.97 -6.54
C HIS A 250 10.30 -13.82 -7.31
N TYR A 251 10.43 -13.77 -8.64
CA TYR A 251 9.79 -12.75 -9.48
C TYR A 251 8.26 -12.87 -9.44
N LEU A 252 7.75 -14.09 -9.61
CA LEU A 252 6.32 -14.37 -9.60
C LEU A 252 5.70 -14.01 -8.26
N GLY A 253 6.30 -14.40 -7.14
CA GLY A 253 5.83 -14.01 -5.80
C GLY A 253 5.83 -12.49 -5.62
N GLY A 254 6.84 -11.78 -6.11
CA GLY A 254 6.85 -10.31 -6.11
C GLY A 254 5.71 -9.70 -6.93
N CYS A 255 5.49 -10.20 -8.15
CA CYS A 255 4.39 -9.75 -9.01
C CYS A 255 3.03 -10.05 -8.39
N LEU A 256 2.79 -11.27 -7.91
CA LEU A 256 1.52 -11.68 -7.30
C LEU A 256 1.20 -10.88 -6.05
N LEU A 257 2.18 -10.69 -5.15
CA LEU A 257 1.98 -9.86 -3.97
C LEU A 257 1.62 -8.43 -4.35
N LYS A 258 2.24 -7.87 -5.39
CA LYS A 258 1.89 -6.53 -5.89
C LYS A 258 0.49 -6.49 -6.48
N ILE A 259 0.09 -7.50 -7.26
CA ILE A 259 -1.26 -7.62 -7.83
C ILE A 259 -2.31 -7.68 -6.72
N LEU A 260 -2.09 -8.52 -5.71
CA LEU A 260 -3.04 -8.70 -4.60
C LEU A 260 -3.19 -7.43 -3.76
N LYS A 261 -2.12 -6.66 -3.57
CA LYS A 261 -2.16 -5.35 -2.89
C LYS A 261 -2.85 -4.25 -3.70
N ASP A 262 -2.72 -4.29 -5.04
CA ASP A 262 -3.28 -3.27 -5.94
C ASP A 262 -4.74 -3.55 -6.33
N CYS A 263 -5.18 -4.82 -6.26
CA CYS A 263 -6.51 -5.23 -6.65
C CYS A 263 -7.56 -4.84 -5.60
N LYS A 264 -8.59 -4.07 -6.02
CA LYS A 264 -9.73 -3.72 -5.16
C LYS A 264 -10.57 -4.93 -4.72
N GLN A 265 -10.61 -5.98 -5.54
CA GLN A 265 -11.39 -7.19 -5.29
C GLN A 265 -10.45 -8.41 -5.38
N PRO A 266 -9.64 -8.66 -4.33
CA PRO A 266 -8.59 -9.67 -4.39
C PRO A 266 -9.13 -11.08 -4.62
N TYR A 267 -10.38 -11.38 -4.21
CA TYR A 267 -11.01 -12.70 -4.35
C TYR A 267 -10.90 -13.29 -5.77
N GLU A 268 -11.19 -12.51 -6.82
CA GLU A 268 -11.10 -13.02 -8.20
C GLU A 268 -9.68 -13.42 -8.59
N VAL A 269 -8.68 -12.67 -8.12
CA VAL A 269 -7.26 -12.98 -8.37
C VAL A 269 -6.85 -14.19 -7.53
N CYS A 270 -7.24 -14.23 -6.26
CA CYS A 270 -7.01 -15.35 -5.36
C CYS A 270 -7.56 -16.67 -5.94
N PHE A 271 -8.78 -16.64 -6.46
CA PHE A 271 -9.39 -17.76 -7.16
C PHE A 271 -8.54 -18.21 -8.35
N LYS A 272 -8.12 -17.28 -9.23
CA LYS A 272 -7.27 -17.61 -10.40
C LYS A 272 -5.92 -18.21 -10.00
N ILE A 273 -5.30 -17.71 -8.93
CA ILE A 273 -4.06 -18.28 -8.38
C ILE A 273 -4.29 -19.72 -7.94
N LEU A 274 -5.35 -19.97 -7.18
CA LEU A 274 -5.63 -21.32 -6.67
C LEU A 274 -6.08 -22.28 -7.77
N SER A 275 -6.92 -21.86 -8.72
CA SER A 275 -7.30 -22.68 -9.87
C SER A 275 -6.07 -23.11 -10.67
N ALA A 276 -5.14 -22.18 -10.93
CA ALA A 276 -3.89 -22.52 -11.62
C ALA A 276 -3.03 -23.51 -10.84
N ARG A 277 -3.09 -23.47 -9.50
CA ARG A 277 -2.31 -24.38 -8.64
C ARG A 277 -2.96 -25.76 -8.50
N HIS A 278 -4.28 -25.86 -8.43
CA HIS A 278 -5.01 -27.13 -8.26
C HIS A 278 -5.01 -27.99 -9.53
N SER A 279 -4.67 -27.42 -10.67
CA SER A 279 -4.57 -28.15 -11.94
C SER A 279 -3.20 -28.79 -12.20
N LEU A 280 -2.30 -28.74 -11.21
CA LEU A 280 -1.00 -29.44 -11.20
C LEU A 280 -1.12 -30.76 -10.44
#